data_AF-A0A176F5W1-F1
#
_entry.id   AF-A0A176F5W1-F1
#
_cell.length_a   1.000
_cell.length_b   1.000
_cell.length_c   1.000
_cell.angle_alpha   90.00
_cell.angle_beta   90.00
_cell.angle_gamma   90.00
#
_symmetry.space_group_name_H-M   'P 1'
#
loop_
_entity.id
_entity.type
_entity.pdbx_description
1 polymer ?
#
loop_
_entity_poly.entity_id
_entity_poly.type
_entity_poly.pdbx_seq_one_letter_code
_entity_poly.pdbx_strand_id
1 'polypeptide(L)' 'MGEVTSALKSPILGKVIALARVDVTHAEPGTEIEVGQLDGQQKRLKAMVVPYPHFDPTKERVKGNYA' A
#
# COMPACT_ATOMS: atom_id res chain seq x y z
N MET A 1 8.23 -12.76 1.91
CA MET A 1 7.69 -12.67 3.30
C MET A 1 7.97 -11.26 3.83
N GLY A 2 7.10 -10.70 4.68
CA GLY A 2 7.23 -9.30 5.09
C GLY A 2 6.35 -8.94 6.29
N GLU A 3 6.50 -7.71 6.78
CA GLU A 3 5.75 -7.16 7.92
C GLU A 3 5.16 -5.80 7.57
N VAL A 4 3.93 -5.55 8.03
CA VAL A 4 3.30 -4.22 7.96
C VAL A 4 3.78 -3.40 9.15
N THR A 5 4.39 -2.25 8.89
CA THR A 5 4.90 -1.35 9.93
C THR A 5 3.86 -0.32 10.35
N SER A 6 3.02 0.13 9.42
CA SER A 6 1.92 1.05 9.69
C SER A 6 0.80 0.88 8.67
N ALA A 7 -0.43 1.11 9.08
CA ALA A 7 -1.60 1.05 8.21
C ALA A 7 -2.63 2.10 8.62
N LEU A 8 -3.28 2.73 7.63
CA LEU A 8 -4.33 3.72 7.86
C LEU A 8 -5.38 3.69 6.75
N LYS A 9 -6.61 4.07 7.08
CA LYS A 9 -7.67 4.30 6.09
C LYS A 9 -7.52 5.71 5.53
N SER A 10 -7.12 5.84 4.27
CA SER A 10 -6.94 7.15 3.65
C SER A 10 -8.30 7.73 3.24
N PRO A 11 -8.68 8.93 3.72
CA PRO A 11 -9.91 9.59 3.29
C PRO A 11 -9.83 10.06 1.84
N ILE A 12 -8.64 10.39 1.35
CA ILE A 12 -8.44 10.90 -0.02
C ILE A 12 -8.49 9.75 -1.04
N LEU A 13 -7.87 8.61 -0.73
CA LEU A 13 -7.85 7.45 -1.64
C LEU A 13 -9.06 6.53 -1.47
N GLY A 14 -9.86 6.70 -0.40
CA GLY A 14 -11.00 5.86 -0.09
C GLY A 14 -10.66 4.41 0.24
N LYS A 15 -9.37 4.08 0.43
CA LYS A 15 -8.85 2.72 0.63
C LYS A 15 -7.95 2.65 1.86
N VAL A 16 -7.76 1.45 2.39
CA VAL A 16 -6.73 1.17 3.40
C VAL A 16 -5.38 1.13 2.69
N ILE A 17 -4.43 1.90 3.19
CA ILE A 17 -3.04 1.90 2.73
C ILE A 17 -2.15 1.47 3.89
N ALA A 18 -1.04 0.82 3.55
CA ALA A 18 -0.09 0.34 4.54
C ALA A 18 1.34 0.53 4.04
N LEU A 19 2.23 0.87 4.97
CA LEU A 19 3.66 0.75 4.75
C LEU A 19 4.10 -0.59 5.32
N ALA A 20 4.87 -1.33 4.52
CA ALA A 20 5.36 -2.64 4.85
C ALA A 20 6.80 -2.81 4.38
N ARG A 21 7.54 -3.65 5.08
CA ARG A 21 8.81 -4.19 4.60
C ARG A 21 8.50 -5.54 3.98
N VAL A 22 8.72 -5.69 2.68
CA VAL A 22 8.51 -6.92 1.92
C VAL A 22 9.83 -7.41 1.35
N ASP A 23 9.96 -8.72 1.26
CA ASP A 23 11.08 -9.37 0.58
C ASP A 23 11.24 -8.83 -0.86
N VAL A 24 12.48 -8.65 -1.30
CA VAL A 24 12.81 -8.03 -2.60
C VAL A 24 12.18 -8.79 -3.77
N THR A 25 11.98 -10.10 -3.62
CA THR A 25 11.35 -10.96 -4.64
C THR A 25 9.89 -10.59 -4.93
N HIS A 26 9.23 -9.88 -4.01
CA HIS A 26 7.83 -9.44 -4.13
C HIS A 26 7.70 -7.92 -3.99
N ALA A 27 8.81 -7.18 -4.08
CA ALA A 27 8.82 -5.72 -3.86
C ALA A 27 8.50 -4.92 -5.12
N GLU A 28 8.33 -5.57 -6.28
CA GLU A 28 8.04 -4.86 -7.52
C GLU A 28 6.61 -4.27 -7.52
N PRO A 29 6.44 -3.00 -7.90
CA PRO A 29 5.11 -2.42 -8.08
C PRO A 29 4.28 -3.24 -9.07
N GLY A 30 3.02 -3.50 -8.75
CA GLY A 30 2.18 -4.40 -9.53
C GLY A 30 2.00 -5.78 -8.91
N THR A 31 2.89 -6.18 -8.00
CA THR A 31 2.81 -7.50 -7.35
C THR A 31 1.59 -7.57 -6.44
N GLU A 32 0.73 -8.55 -6.69
CA GLU A 32 -0.37 -8.90 -5.80
C GLU A 32 0.17 -9.72 -4.61
N ILE A 33 -0.16 -9.27 -3.41
CA ILE A 33 0.24 -9.92 -2.16
C ILE A 33 -0.96 -10.08 -1.24
N GLU A 34 -0.88 -11.03 -0.32
CA GLU A 34 -1.88 -11.20 0.73
C GLU A 34 -1.32 -10.75 2.07
N VAL A 35 -2.09 -9.94 2.78
CA VAL A 35 -1.77 -9.49 4.14
C VAL A 35 -2.66 -10.24 5.12
N GLY A 36 -2.03 -11.00 6.02
CA GLY A 36 -2.74 -11.64 7.12
C GLY A 36 -3.14 -10.60 8.17
N GLN A 37 -4.42 -10.58 8.56
CA GLN A 37 -4.88 -9.76 9.68
C GLN A 37 -4.78 -10.56 10.99
N LEU A 38 -4.16 -9.95 12.00
CA LEU A 38 -4.05 -10.48 13.37
C LEU A 38 -5.33 -10.20 14.20
N ASP A 39 -6.50 -10.28 13.57
CA ASP A 39 -7.82 -10.07 14.23
C ASP A 39 -8.42 -11.35 14.81
N GLY A 40 -7.63 -12.44 14.86
CA GLY A 40 -8.09 -13.77 15.27
C GLY A 40 -8.97 -14.47 14.24
N GLN A 41 -9.37 -13.80 13.15
CA GLN A 41 -10.22 -14.38 12.10
C GLN A 41 -9.42 -14.92 10.92
N GLN A 42 -8.08 -14.96 11.02
CA GLN A 42 -7.14 -15.39 9.97
C GLN A 42 -7.45 -14.81 8.58
N LYS A 43 -8.00 -13.60 8.52
CA LYS A 43 -8.37 -12.99 7.24
C LYS A 43 -7.14 -12.72 6.39
N ARG A 44 -7.24 -13.07 5.10
CA ARG A 44 -6.27 -12.71 4.06
C ARG A 44 -6.84 -11.52 3.29
N LEU A 45 -6.25 -10.36 3.49
CA LEU A 45 -6.59 -9.14 2.77
C LEU A 45 -5.75 -9.07 1.50
N LYS A 46 -6.41 -9.01 0.34
CA LYS A 46 -5.70 -8.78 -0.93
C LYS A 46 -5.12 -7.37 -0.91
N ALA A 47 -3.84 -7.26 -1.24
CA ALA A 47 -3.11 -6.02 -1.36
C ALA A 47 -2.24 -6.03 -2.62
N MET A 48 -1.82 -4.86 -3.05
CA MET A 48 -0.99 -4.67 -4.22
C MET A 48 0.18 -3.78 -3.84
N VAL A 49 1.38 -4.16 -4.24
CA VAL A 49 2.57 -3.32 -4.06
C VAL A 49 2.45 -2.13 -5.02
N VAL A 50 2.49 -0.92 -4.46
CA VAL A 50 2.39 0.34 -5.19
C VAL A 50 3.63 1.19 -4.93
N PRO A 51 4.03 2.06 -5.88
CA PRO A 51 5.16 2.94 -5.68
C PRO A 51 4.88 3.94 -4.54
N TYR A 52 5.94 4.29 -3.81
CA TYR A 52 5.89 5.37 -2.83
C TYR A 52 6.17 6.71 -3.52
N PRO A 53 5.40 7.78 -3.24
CA PRO A 53 4.28 7.88 -2.30
C PRO A 53 2.93 7.37 -2.85
N HIS A 54 2.08 6.84 -1.95
CA HIS A 54 0.71 6.36 -2.27
C HIS A 54 -0.22 7.44 -2.85
N PHE A 55 0.06 8.70 -2.53
CA PHE A 55 -0.69 9.85 -2.99
C PHE A 55 0.24 10.73 -3.81
N ASP A 56 -0.14 11.02 -5.05
CA ASP A 56 0.64 11.77 -6.03
C ASP A 56 2.08 11.23 -6.25
N PRO A 57 2.22 9.97 -6.74
CA PRO A 57 3.54 9.36 -6.96
C PRO A 57 4.40 10.13 -7.96
N THR A 58 3.79 10.86 -8.90
CA THR A 58 4.48 11.66 -9.93
C THR A 58 4.75 13.11 -9.51
N LYS A 59 4.34 13.50 -8.29
CA LYS A 59 4.39 14.88 -7.76
C LYS A 59 3.78 15.89 -8.75
N GLU A 60 2.74 15.49 -9.47
CA GLU A 60 2.06 16.32 -10.46
C GLU A 60 1.33 17.50 -9.81
N ARG A 61 0.91 17.35 -8.55
CA ARG A 61 0.24 18.43 -7.83
C ARG A 61 1.19 19.57 -7.48
N VAL A 62 2.47 19.28 -7.24
CA VAL A 62 3.52 20.30 -7.06
C VAL A 62 3.83 21.02 -8.39
N LYS A 63 3.55 20.36 -9.52
CA LYS A 63 3.66 20.93 -10.87
C LYS A 63 2.41 21.71 -11.31
N GLY A 64 1.41 21.86 -10.44
CA GLY A 64 0.19 22.64 -10.71
C GLY A 64 -0.90 21.90 -11.47
N ASN A 65 -0.80 20.58 -11.62
CA ASN A 65 -1.86 19.78 -12.25
C ASN A 65 -2.87 19.38 -11.16
N TYR A 66 -4.03 20.04 -11.17
CA TYR A 66 -5.15 19.81 -10.23
C TYR A 66 -6.30 19.04 -10.89
N ALA A 67 -5.98 18.03 -11.71
CA ALA A 67 -6.99 17.17 -12.30
C ALA A 67 -7.57 16.20 -11.26
#